data_AF-A0A9X1N835-F1
#
_entry.id   AF-A0A9X1N835-F1
#
_cell.length_a   1.000
_cell.length_b   1.000
_cell.length_c   1.000
_cell.angle_alpha   90.00
_cell.angle_beta   90.00
_cell.angle_gamma   90.00
#
_symmetry.space_group_name_H-M   'P 1'
#
loop_
_entity.id
_entity.type
_entity.pdbx_description
1 polymer ?
#
loop_
_entity_poly.entity_id
_entity_poly.type
_entity_poly.pdbx_seq_one_letter_code
_entity_poly.pdbx_strand_id
1 'polypeptide(L)'
;MIANSSYEKAIQIYRDIPGKWRPTYRVDERIAELRRQQSQAGEQVLDEMGVIRSPSMDITEFVEQSRKAVSGKPALDALNMLVNIHPGERVAALRETVIERMRQFPLQWIFECTTFSRDGRVIAKRPALNLLATELSANDERAIQAAMVRDYAMFLGITVQGAILPALEALRLEHRIRKADFVELAQHSPIVPSGRGMLFGKALFAGYDGDFEAALHLLIPQVEHMVRTHLKQAGASTTTLDKEGIENENGLSTLMALPEAEEVFGDDMAFELKALFCDPFGPNLRNELAHGLLDDAACRSAASVYAWWLGLRLVFNTWWNARVATVENEGQADRRRESATDA
;
A
#
# COMPACT_ATOMS: atom_id res chain seq x y z
N MET A 1 26.59 11.12 2.04
CA MET A 1 25.72 10.75 3.20
C MET A 1 26.07 11.42 4.55
N ILE A 2 27.34 11.40 4.99
CA ILE A 2 27.77 11.93 6.31
C ILE A 2 27.43 13.41 6.50
N ALA A 3 27.56 14.23 5.44
CA ALA A 3 27.24 15.65 5.48
C ALA A 3 25.76 15.89 5.82
N ASN A 4 24.83 15.17 5.17
CA ASN A 4 23.39 15.31 5.41
C ASN A 4 23.03 14.96 6.88
N SER A 5 23.54 13.85 7.40
CA SER A 5 23.40 13.44 8.82
C SER A 5 23.97 14.50 9.78
N SER A 6 25.11 15.10 9.45
CA SER A 6 25.72 16.16 10.26
C SER A 6 24.86 17.43 10.29
N TYR A 7 24.30 17.84 9.14
CA TYR A 7 23.40 18.99 9.07
C TYR A 7 22.09 18.75 9.83
N GLU A 8 21.50 17.55 9.72
CA GLU A 8 20.32 17.15 10.50
C GLU A 8 20.59 17.30 12.00
N LYS A 9 21.70 16.74 12.49
CA LYS A 9 22.09 16.83 13.90
C LYS A 9 22.30 18.27 14.34
N ALA A 10 22.97 19.09 13.52
CA ALA A 10 23.15 20.51 13.81
C ALA A 10 21.79 21.23 13.95
N ILE A 11 20.85 21.01 13.02
CA ILE A 11 19.52 21.61 13.07
C ILE A 11 18.78 21.23 14.36
N GLN A 12 18.85 19.96 14.80
CA GLN A 12 18.21 19.54 16.05
C GLN A 12 18.82 20.24 17.27
N ILE A 13 20.15 20.33 17.35
CA ILE A 13 20.84 21.05 18.42
C ILE A 13 20.42 22.54 18.46
N TYR A 14 20.31 23.19 17.29
CA TYR A 14 19.81 24.57 17.22
C TYR A 14 18.34 24.71 17.64
N ARG A 15 17.51 23.68 17.46
CA ARG A 15 16.11 23.67 17.90
C ARG A 15 15.95 23.61 19.42
N ASP A 16 16.91 22.99 20.11
CA ASP A 16 16.91 22.88 21.57
C ASP A 16 17.26 24.20 22.27
N ILE A 17 17.76 25.20 21.54
CA ILE A 17 18.08 26.53 22.10
C ILE A 17 16.77 27.23 22.55
N PRO A 18 16.67 27.66 23.82
CA PRO A 18 15.49 28.39 24.32
C PRO A 18 15.19 29.66 23.53
N GLY A 19 13.90 29.97 23.34
CA GLY A 19 13.43 31.11 22.53
C GLY A 19 14.08 32.46 22.88
N LYS A 20 14.34 32.71 24.17
CA LYS A 20 14.98 33.95 24.66
C LYS A 20 16.39 34.20 24.08
N TRP A 21 17.10 33.14 23.71
CA TRP A 21 18.46 33.21 23.19
C TRP A 21 18.52 33.15 21.66
N ARG A 22 17.40 32.84 20.99
CA ARG A 22 17.35 32.69 19.54
C ARG A 22 17.80 33.94 18.78
N PRO A 23 17.36 35.17 19.16
CA PRO A 23 17.83 36.38 18.49
C PRO A 23 19.33 36.62 18.66
N THR A 24 19.84 36.44 19.89
CA THR A 24 21.26 36.66 20.23
C THR A 24 22.19 35.77 19.40
N TYR A 25 21.81 34.51 19.20
CA TYR A 25 22.62 33.54 18.44
C TYR A 25 22.18 33.38 16.98
N ARG A 26 21.27 34.24 16.47
CA ARG A 26 20.75 34.18 15.09
C ARG A 26 20.30 32.77 14.69
N VAL A 27 19.63 32.08 15.60
CA VAL A 27 19.30 30.65 15.47
C VAL A 27 18.46 30.38 14.23
N ASP A 28 17.47 31.21 13.95
CA ASP A 28 16.54 30.98 12.84
C ASP A 28 17.23 31.14 11.48
N GLU A 29 18.13 32.13 11.35
CA GLU A 29 18.96 32.31 10.16
C GLU A 29 19.90 31.11 9.95
N ARG A 30 20.52 30.63 11.04
CA ARG A 30 21.43 29.49 10.96
C ARG A 30 20.70 28.20 10.61
N ILE A 31 19.50 27.98 11.15
CA ILE A 31 18.64 26.85 10.76
C ILE A 31 18.27 26.95 9.27
N ALA A 32 17.93 28.14 8.76
CA ALA A 32 17.62 28.32 7.35
C ALA A 32 18.81 27.99 6.44
N GLU A 33 20.02 28.43 6.81
CA GLU A 33 21.25 28.11 6.08
C GLU A 33 21.55 26.60 6.09
N LEU A 34 21.46 25.97 7.27
CA LEU A 34 21.70 24.54 7.43
C LEU A 34 20.68 23.71 6.64
N ARG A 35 19.41 24.13 6.56
CA ARG A 35 18.40 23.45 5.73
C ARG A 35 18.77 23.49 4.25
N ARG A 36 19.22 24.65 3.74
CA ARG A 36 19.67 24.75 2.35
C ARG A 36 20.85 23.82 2.06
N GLN A 37 21.83 23.76 2.98
CA GLN A 37 22.97 22.86 2.86
C GLN A 37 22.56 21.39 2.96
N GLN A 38 21.59 21.07 3.83
CA GLN A 38 21.05 19.73 3.96
C GLN A 38 20.34 19.28 2.68
N SER A 39 19.50 20.13 2.08
CA SER A 39 18.84 19.83 0.80
C SER A 39 19.85 19.56 -0.31
N GLN A 40 20.83 20.45 -0.48
CA GLN A 40 21.88 20.26 -1.49
C GLN A 40 22.68 18.97 -1.26
N ALA A 41 23.05 18.67 -0.01
CA ALA A 41 23.75 17.44 0.32
C ALA A 41 22.86 16.20 0.14
N GLY A 42 21.55 16.32 0.30
CA GLY A 42 20.58 15.26 0.04
C GLY A 42 20.47 14.91 -1.44
N GLU A 43 20.35 15.90 -2.30
CA GLU A 43 20.34 15.71 -3.76
C GLU A 43 21.63 15.03 -4.24
N GLN A 44 22.79 15.49 -3.76
CA GLN A 44 24.09 14.90 -4.11
C GLN A 44 24.25 13.46 -3.64
N VAL A 45 23.59 13.06 -2.54
CA VAL A 45 23.63 11.66 -2.07
C VAL A 45 23.06 10.72 -3.13
N LEU A 46 22.03 11.13 -3.87
CA LEU A 46 21.40 10.27 -4.87
C LEU A 46 22.36 9.92 -6.01
N ASP A 47 23.22 10.87 -6.41
CA ASP A 47 24.25 10.66 -7.44
C ASP A 47 25.39 9.74 -6.97
N GLU A 48 25.66 9.71 -5.66
CA GLU A 48 26.69 8.87 -5.04
C GLU A 48 26.22 7.42 -4.82
N MET A 49 24.92 7.13 -4.91
CA MET A 49 24.38 5.81 -4.59
C MET A 49 24.69 4.78 -5.70
N GLY A 50 25.36 3.71 -5.30
CA GLY A 50 25.53 2.54 -6.16
C GLY A 50 24.24 1.73 -6.29
N VAL A 51 23.95 1.24 -7.50
CA VAL A 51 22.81 0.34 -7.75
C VAL A 51 23.24 -1.10 -7.52
N ILE A 52 22.61 -1.77 -6.55
CA ILE A 52 22.72 -3.22 -6.37
C ILE A 52 21.56 -3.88 -7.11
N ARG A 53 21.88 -4.80 -8.01
CA ARG A 53 20.89 -5.57 -8.78
C ARG A 53 20.91 -7.02 -8.31
N SER A 54 19.73 -7.60 -8.09
CA SER A 54 19.62 -9.05 -7.97
C SER A 54 19.89 -9.70 -9.34
N PRO A 55 20.22 -11.01 -9.37
CA PRO A 55 20.16 -11.78 -10.60
C PRO A 55 18.78 -11.65 -11.28
N SER A 56 18.76 -11.69 -12.60
CA SER A 56 17.51 -11.75 -13.36
C SER A 56 16.78 -13.06 -13.05
N MET A 57 15.48 -12.98 -12.86
CA MET A 57 14.62 -14.15 -12.70
C MET A 57 13.82 -14.36 -13.98
N ASP A 58 13.80 -15.60 -14.48
CA ASP A 58 12.92 -15.96 -15.59
C ASP A 58 11.49 -16.10 -15.06
N ILE A 59 10.58 -15.31 -15.63
CA ILE A 59 9.15 -15.30 -15.26
C ILE A 59 8.26 -15.93 -16.33
N THR A 60 8.84 -16.53 -17.38
CA THR A 60 8.10 -17.06 -18.54
C THR A 60 6.99 -18.02 -18.11
N GLU A 61 7.27 -18.92 -17.17
CA GLU A 61 6.27 -19.87 -16.68
C GLU A 61 5.10 -19.18 -15.98
N PHE A 62 5.37 -18.17 -15.14
CA PHE A 62 4.31 -17.39 -14.48
C PHE A 62 3.42 -16.67 -15.50
N VAL A 63 4.04 -16.09 -16.54
CA VAL A 63 3.34 -15.38 -17.61
C VAL A 63 2.40 -16.33 -18.37
N GLU A 64 2.89 -17.50 -18.78
CA GLU A 64 2.08 -18.47 -19.52
C GLU A 64 0.94 -19.04 -18.66
N GLN A 65 1.23 -19.37 -17.39
CA GLN A 65 0.21 -19.86 -16.47
C GLN A 65 -0.88 -18.82 -16.21
N SER A 66 -0.51 -17.54 -16.05
CA SER A 66 -1.47 -16.47 -15.77
C SER A 66 -2.35 -16.13 -16.96
N ARG A 67 -1.81 -16.11 -18.19
CA ARG A 67 -2.62 -16.00 -19.42
C ARG A 67 -3.61 -17.16 -19.53
N LYS A 68 -3.13 -18.40 -19.36
CA LYS A 68 -3.97 -19.60 -19.42
C LYS A 68 -5.06 -19.62 -18.34
N ALA A 69 -4.81 -19.06 -17.17
CA ALA A 69 -5.77 -19.02 -16.07
C ALA A 69 -7.02 -18.20 -16.41
N VAL A 70 -6.91 -17.17 -17.25
CA VAL A 70 -8.05 -16.31 -17.63
C VAL A 70 -8.65 -16.66 -18.98
N SER A 71 -7.86 -17.20 -19.91
CA SER A 71 -8.27 -17.44 -21.29
C SER A 71 -9.34 -18.52 -21.45
N GLY A 72 -10.24 -18.31 -22.43
CA GLY A 72 -11.29 -19.25 -22.82
C GLY A 72 -12.46 -19.34 -21.83
N LYS A 73 -12.55 -18.40 -20.88
CA LYS A 73 -13.59 -18.37 -19.84
C LYS A 73 -14.65 -17.31 -20.16
N PRO A 74 -15.88 -17.42 -19.61
CA PRO A 74 -16.81 -16.30 -19.61
C PRO A 74 -16.21 -15.07 -18.91
N ALA A 75 -16.59 -13.86 -19.34
CA ALA A 75 -15.98 -12.62 -18.86
C ALA A 75 -15.94 -12.47 -17.33
N LEU A 76 -17.01 -12.90 -16.65
CA LEU A 76 -17.11 -12.81 -15.20
C LEU A 76 -16.18 -13.82 -14.49
N ASP A 77 -16.06 -15.03 -15.03
CA ASP A 77 -15.16 -16.05 -14.52
C ASP A 77 -13.69 -15.69 -14.79
N ALA A 78 -13.40 -15.14 -15.97
CA ALA A 78 -12.09 -14.60 -16.31
C ALA A 78 -11.69 -13.46 -15.34
N LEU A 79 -12.64 -12.56 -15.03
CA LEU A 79 -12.42 -11.49 -14.05
C LEU A 79 -12.18 -12.03 -12.64
N ASN A 80 -12.93 -13.06 -12.22
CA ASN A 80 -12.70 -13.75 -10.97
C ASN A 80 -11.29 -14.39 -10.90
N MET A 81 -10.82 -14.97 -12.01
CA MET A 81 -9.46 -15.51 -12.11
C MET A 81 -8.38 -14.42 -12.06
N LEU A 82 -8.58 -13.28 -12.74
CA LEU A 82 -7.66 -12.15 -12.65
C LEU A 82 -7.56 -11.61 -11.22
N VAL A 83 -8.70 -11.43 -10.55
CA VAL A 83 -8.77 -10.91 -9.19
C VAL A 83 -8.08 -11.83 -8.18
N ASN A 84 -8.16 -13.14 -8.40
CA ASN A 84 -7.61 -14.16 -7.50
C ASN A 84 -6.32 -14.80 -8.03
N ILE A 85 -5.66 -14.18 -9.02
CA ILE A 85 -4.43 -14.69 -9.63
C ILE A 85 -3.25 -14.78 -8.65
N HIS A 86 -3.26 -13.92 -7.63
CA HIS A 86 -2.31 -13.91 -6.52
C HIS A 86 -3.11 -14.03 -5.21
N PRO A 87 -2.69 -14.87 -4.24
CA PRO A 87 -3.45 -15.08 -3.01
C PRO A 87 -3.40 -13.90 -2.02
N GLY A 88 -2.51 -12.92 -2.23
CA GLY A 88 -2.18 -11.89 -1.25
C GLY A 88 -1.02 -12.32 -0.36
N GLU A 89 -0.54 -11.41 0.47
CA GLU A 89 0.58 -11.68 1.36
C GLU A 89 0.12 -12.33 2.67
N ARG A 90 0.89 -13.32 3.14
CA ARG A 90 0.71 -13.88 4.48
C ARG A 90 1.72 -13.26 5.42
N VAL A 91 1.30 -12.31 6.23
CA VAL A 91 2.17 -11.46 7.06
C VAL A 91 3.03 -12.28 8.02
N ALA A 92 2.47 -13.36 8.58
CA ALA A 92 3.18 -14.26 9.47
C ALA A 92 4.33 -15.00 8.76
N ALA A 93 4.08 -15.53 7.56
CA ALA A 93 5.09 -16.23 6.77
C ALA A 93 6.17 -15.26 6.24
N LEU A 94 5.76 -14.05 5.85
CA LEU A 94 6.70 -13.00 5.44
C LEU A 94 7.62 -12.63 6.60
N ARG A 95 7.06 -12.46 7.81
CA ARG A 95 7.83 -12.16 9.02
C ARG A 95 8.84 -13.27 9.34
N GLU A 96 8.42 -14.53 9.30
CA GLU A 96 9.31 -15.68 9.50
C GLU A 96 10.46 -15.69 8.50
N THR A 97 10.16 -15.49 7.21
CA THR A 97 11.15 -15.41 6.12
C THR A 97 12.16 -14.30 6.35
N VAL A 98 11.69 -13.11 6.76
CA VAL A 98 12.55 -11.98 7.08
C VAL A 98 13.47 -12.30 8.26
N ILE A 99 12.94 -12.87 9.33
CA ILE A 99 13.71 -13.26 10.52
C ILE A 99 14.76 -14.32 10.16
N GLU A 100 14.41 -15.31 9.34
CA GLU A 100 15.35 -16.33 8.89
C GLU A 100 16.49 -15.70 8.06
N ARG A 101 16.16 -14.85 7.10
CA ARG A 101 17.17 -14.12 6.31
C ARG A 101 18.05 -13.23 7.18
N MET A 102 17.48 -12.59 8.21
CA MET A 102 18.26 -11.82 9.18
C MET A 102 19.29 -12.67 9.91
N ARG A 103 18.92 -13.90 10.28
CA ARG A 103 19.84 -14.87 10.90
C ARG A 103 20.89 -15.40 9.94
N GLN A 104 20.54 -15.60 8.66
CA GLN A 104 21.48 -16.06 7.64
C GLN A 104 22.52 -14.99 7.26
N PHE A 105 22.13 -13.70 7.24
CA PHE A 105 23.00 -12.59 6.82
C PHE A 105 23.14 -11.47 7.88
N PRO A 106 23.62 -11.79 9.10
CA PRO A 106 23.55 -10.89 10.26
C PRO A 106 24.30 -9.56 10.06
N LEU A 107 25.43 -9.57 9.34
CA LEU A 107 26.26 -8.38 9.09
C LEU A 107 25.53 -7.28 8.29
N GLN A 108 24.47 -7.61 7.54
CA GLN A 108 23.68 -6.63 6.80
C GLN A 108 22.74 -5.82 7.73
N TRP A 109 22.45 -6.34 8.93
CA TRP A 109 21.41 -5.81 9.82
C TRP A 109 21.96 -5.00 11.00
N ILE A 110 23.25 -5.16 11.33
CA ILE A 110 23.93 -4.44 12.42
C ILE A 110 24.23 -2.97 12.12
N PHE A 111 23.96 -2.50 10.90
CA PHE A 111 24.11 -1.11 10.52
C PHE A 111 22.74 -0.45 10.33
N GLU A 112 22.65 0.82 10.75
CA GLU A 112 21.53 1.69 10.43
C GLU A 112 21.43 1.89 8.91
N CYS A 113 20.21 1.88 8.38
CA CYS A 113 19.94 2.18 6.97
C CYS A 113 19.07 3.43 6.88
N THR A 114 19.47 4.38 6.04
CA THR A 114 18.71 5.61 5.77
C THR A 114 18.06 5.51 4.39
N THR A 115 16.76 5.75 4.33
CA THR A 115 15.97 5.79 3.09
C THR A 115 15.80 7.24 2.65
N PHE A 116 16.07 7.51 1.37
CA PHE A 116 15.93 8.82 0.75
C PHE A 116 14.76 8.83 -0.24
N SER A 117 14.05 9.96 -0.32
CA SER A 117 13.09 10.23 -1.39
C SER A 117 13.81 10.62 -2.69
N ARG A 118 13.04 10.72 -3.79
CA ARG A 118 13.53 11.12 -5.12
C ARG A 118 14.16 12.52 -5.16
N ASP A 119 13.78 13.40 -4.23
CA ASP A 119 14.33 14.74 -4.06
C ASP A 119 15.42 14.81 -2.95
N GLY A 120 15.93 13.66 -2.49
CA GLY A 120 17.09 13.60 -1.60
C GLY A 120 16.78 13.85 -0.11
N ARG A 121 15.50 13.97 0.27
CA ARG A 121 15.11 14.07 1.68
C ARG A 121 15.22 12.72 2.37
N VAL A 122 15.64 12.72 3.63
CA VAL A 122 15.56 11.53 4.48
C VAL A 122 14.09 11.29 4.86
N ILE A 123 13.54 10.15 4.46
CA ILE A 123 12.13 9.79 4.70
C ILE A 123 11.95 8.68 5.73
N ALA A 124 12.98 7.84 5.93
CA ALA A 124 12.94 6.80 6.94
C ALA A 124 14.35 6.40 7.39
N LYS A 125 14.45 5.85 8.60
CA LYS A 125 15.67 5.24 9.15
C LYS A 125 15.33 3.90 9.77
N ARG A 126 15.98 2.84 9.30
CA ARG A 126 15.92 1.50 9.91
C ARG A 126 17.03 1.40 10.95
N PRO A 127 16.70 1.18 12.24
CA PRO A 127 17.73 1.03 13.27
C PRO A 127 18.58 -0.23 13.04
N ALA A 128 19.79 -0.20 13.58
CA ALA A 128 20.63 -1.39 13.69
C ALA A 128 19.99 -2.42 14.63
N LEU A 129 20.07 -3.70 14.25
CA LEU A 129 19.60 -4.80 15.09
C LEU A 129 20.59 -5.09 16.22
N ASN A 130 20.07 -5.32 17.42
CA ASN A 130 20.89 -5.81 18.52
C ASN A 130 20.95 -7.35 18.50
N LEU A 131 21.90 -7.90 17.74
CA LEU A 131 22.06 -9.35 17.60
C LEU A 131 22.46 -10.08 18.88
N LEU A 132 22.84 -9.36 19.94
CA LEU A 132 23.26 -9.92 21.23
C LEU A 132 22.13 -9.91 22.28
N ALA A 133 20.99 -9.29 21.97
CA ALA A 133 19.84 -9.25 22.88
C ALA A 133 19.08 -10.59 22.87
N THR A 134 18.69 -11.06 24.05
CA THR A 134 17.85 -12.25 24.24
C THR A 134 16.36 -11.99 23.95
N GLU A 135 15.93 -10.73 24.00
CA GLU A 135 14.55 -10.30 23.71
C GLU A 135 14.56 -9.26 22.59
N LEU A 136 13.53 -9.30 21.74
CA LEU A 136 13.35 -8.31 20.67
C LEU A 136 12.94 -6.97 21.28
N SER A 137 13.76 -5.94 21.08
CA SER A 137 13.42 -4.58 21.49
C SER A 137 12.41 -3.96 20.51
N ALA A 138 11.79 -2.85 20.91
CA ALA A 138 10.94 -2.06 20.00
C ALA A 138 11.70 -1.57 18.75
N ASN A 139 13.03 -1.42 18.81
CA ASN A 139 13.84 -1.07 17.64
C ASN A 139 14.07 -2.27 16.73
N ASP A 140 14.24 -3.47 17.27
CA ASP A 140 14.36 -4.69 16.47
C ASP A 140 13.04 -4.96 15.73
N GLU A 141 11.90 -4.75 16.39
CA GLU A 141 10.58 -4.84 15.73
C GLU A 141 10.43 -3.87 14.56
N ARG A 142 10.84 -2.60 14.73
CA ARG A 142 10.85 -1.63 13.63
C ARG A 142 11.76 -2.07 12.48
N ALA A 143 12.90 -2.68 12.80
CA ALA A 143 13.82 -3.19 11.77
C ALA A 143 13.22 -4.37 10.99
N ILE A 144 12.52 -5.28 11.68
CA ILE A 144 11.79 -6.40 11.07
C ILE A 144 10.67 -5.88 10.18
N GLN A 145 9.84 -4.96 10.66
CA GLN A 145 8.74 -4.38 9.88
C GLN A 145 9.24 -3.67 8.62
N ALA A 146 10.29 -2.84 8.74
CA ALA A 146 10.91 -2.17 7.59
C ALA A 146 11.45 -3.17 6.55
N ALA A 147 11.97 -4.32 7.00
CA ALA A 147 12.43 -5.38 6.11
C ALA A 147 11.27 -6.10 5.41
N MET A 148 10.18 -6.39 6.13
CA MET A 148 8.97 -6.99 5.56
C MET A 148 8.39 -6.12 4.45
N VAL A 149 8.25 -4.81 4.69
CA VAL A 149 7.74 -3.86 3.69
C VAL A 149 8.66 -3.77 2.46
N ARG A 150 9.98 -3.79 2.66
CA ARG A 150 10.94 -3.79 1.54
C ARG A 150 10.88 -5.06 0.70
N ASP A 151 10.74 -6.21 1.34
CA ASP A 151 10.59 -7.49 0.65
C ASP A 151 9.29 -7.52 -0.16
N TYR A 152 8.20 -7.14 0.48
CA TYR A 152 6.91 -6.97 -0.17
C TYR A 152 7.03 -6.09 -1.42
N ALA A 153 7.60 -4.88 -1.29
CA ALA A 153 7.78 -3.95 -2.41
C ALA A 153 8.63 -4.54 -3.55
N MET A 154 9.63 -5.37 -3.23
CA MET A 154 10.45 -6.07 -4.22
C MET A 154 9.65 -7.12 -4.98
N PHE A 155 8.81 -7.89 -4.28
CA PHE A 155 7.98 -8.94 -4.89
C PHE A 155 6.82 -8.41 -5.74
N LEU A 156 6.34 -7.17 -5.49
CA LEU A 156 5.33 -6.54 -6.35
C LEU A 156 5.71 -6.57 -7.83
N GLY A 157 7.00 -6.34 -8.14
CA GLY A 157 7.50 -6.40 -9.52
C GLY A 157 7.28 -7.76 -10.19
N ILE A 158 7.56 -8.84 -9.45
CA ILE A 158 7.39 -10.22 -9.92
C ILE A 158 5.90 -10.51 -10.12
N THR A 159 5.07 -10.21 -9.12
CA THR A 159 3.64 -10.50 -9.18
C THR A 159 2.95 -9.74 -10.31
N VAL A 160 3.31 -8.47 -10.51
CA VAL A 160 2.69 -7.65 -11.55
C VAL A 160 3.11 -8.09 -12.95
N GLN A 161 4.41 -8.25 -13.19
CA GLN A 161 4.92 -8.60 -14.52
C GLN A 161 4.69 -10.07 -14.87
N GLY A 162 4.72 -10.95 -13.87
CA GLY A 162 4.54 -12.39 -14.05
C GLY A 162 3.09 -12.84 -14.07
N ALA A 163 2.18 -12.14 -13.38
CA ALA A 163 0.80 -12.60 -13.22
C ALA A 163 -0.26 -11.56 -13.61
N ILE A 164 -0.26 -10.39 -12.99
CA ILE A 164 -1.38 -9.44 -13.11
C ILE A 164 -1.50 -8.87 -14.52
N LEU A 165 -0.41 -8.31 -15.09
CA LEU A 165 -0.45 -7.70 -16.42
C LEU A 165 -0.71 -8.73 -17.52
N PRO A 166 -0.04 -9.90 -17.58
CA PRO A 166 -0.33 -10.90 -18.60
C PRO A 166 -1.79 -11.40 -18.56
N ALA A 167 -2.33 -11.63 -17.35
CA ALA A 167 -3.73 -12.00 -17.18
C ALA A 167 -4.68 -10.87 -17.62
N LEU A 168 -4.39 -9.62 -17.25
CA LEU A 168 -5.19 -8.47 -17.68
C LEU A 168 -5.20 -8.31 -19.21
N GLU A 169 -4.04 -8.44 -19.85
CA GLU A 169 -3.92 -8.39 -21.31
C GLU A 169 -4.75 -9.48 -21.99
N ALA A 170 -4.62 -10.73 -21.55
CA ALA A 170 -5.40 -11.84 -22.09
C ALA A 170 -6.92 -11.62 -21.90
N LEU A 171 -7.33 -11.14 -20.73
CA LEU A 171 -8.74 -10.83 -20.44
C LEU A 171 -9.28 -9.73 -21.38
N ARG A 172 -8.49 -8.68 -21.64
CA ARG A 172 -8.87 -7.58 -22.55
C ARG A 172 -8.95 -8.00 -24.02
N LEU A 173 -8.15 -8.99 -24.44
CA LEU A 173 -8.18 -9.52 -25.80
C LEU A 173 -9.47 -10.31 -26.06
N GLU A 174 -9.99 -11.00 -25.04
CA GLU A 174 -11.16 -11.88 -25.18
C GLU A 174 -12.49 -11.20 -24.83
N HIS A 175 -12.45 -10.15 -24.00
CA HIS A 175 -13.65 -9.54 -23.45
C HIS A 175 -13.63 -8.03 -23.53
N ARG A 176 -14.82 -7.46 -23.75
CA ARG A 176 -15.06 -6.02 -23.69
C ARG A 176 -15.97 -5.68 -22.52
N ILE A 177 -15.38 -5.57 -21.33
CA ILE A 177 -16.09 -5.12 -20.13
C ILE A 177 -16.21 -3.59 -20.17
N ARG A 178 -17.41 -3.07 -19.94
CA ARG A 178 -17.71 -1.65 -20.04
C ARG A 178 -17.55 -0.98 -18.68
N LYS A 179 -17.28 0.33 -18.70
CA LYS A 179 -17.27 1.16 -17.49
C LYS A 179 -18.54 1.01 -16.64
N ALA A 180 -19.71 0.87 -17.29
CA ALA A 180 -20.97 0.68 -16.59
C ALA A 180 -20.96 -0.60 -15.73
N ASP A 181 -20.33 -1.68 -16.20
CA ASP A 181 -20.23 -2.95 -15.48
C ASP A 181 -19.39 -2.78 -14.20
N PHE A 182 -18.27 -2.04 -14.27
CA PHE A 182 -17.46 -1.72 -13.09
C PHE A 182 -18.17 -0.80 -12.09
N VAL A 183 -18.97 0.16 -12.57
CA VAL A 183 -19.78 1.02 -11.70
C VAL A 183 -20.86 0.21 -10.99
N GLU A 184 -21.58 -0.64 -11.73
CA GLU A 184 -22.60 -1.53 -11.19
C GLU A 184 -22.02 -2.46 -10.12
N LEU A 185 -20.87 -3.07 -10.42
CA LEU A 185 -20.13 -3.92 -9.51
C LEU A 185 -19.73 -3.16 -8.24
N ALA A 186 -19.14 -1.97 -8.37
CA ALA A 186 -18.73 -1.16 -7.23
C ALA A 186 -19.92 -0.66 -6.40
N GLN A 187 -21.06 -0.36 -7.00
CA GLN A 187 -22.26 0.08 -6.28
C GLN A 187 -22.87 -1.02 -5.39
N HIS A 188 -22.73 -2.29 -5.80
CA HIS A 188 -23.27 -3.44 -5.09
C HIS A 188 -22.22 -4.17 -4.23
N SER A 189 -21.00 -3.64 -4.17
CA SER A 189 -19.92 -4.20 -3.37
C SER A 189 -20.03 -3.70 -1.91
N PRO A 190 -20.17 -4.58 -0.90
CA PRO A 190 -20.31 -4.18 0.50
C PRO A 190 -19.13 -3.37 1.04
N ILE A 191 -17.93 -3.54 0.48
CA ILE A 191 -16.76 -2.80 0.92
C ILE A 191 -16.80 -1.34 0.44
N VAL A 192 -17.55 -1.03 -0.63
CA VAL A 192 -17.61 0.32 -1.19
C VAL A 192 -18.63 1.15 -0.40
N PRO A 193 -18.23 2.30 0.19
CA PRO A 193 -19.18 3.17 0.88
C PRO A 193 -20.29 3.70 -0.03
N SER A 194 -21.48 3.88 0.54
CA SER A 194 -22.63 4.43 -0.18
C SER A 194 -22.31 5.77 -0.84
N GLY A 195 -22.78 5.96 -2.08
CA GLY A 195 -22.49 7.14 -2.90
C GLY A 195 -21.11 7.17 -3.56
N ARG A 196 -20.25 6.17 -3.34
CA ARG A 196 -18.89 6.12 -3.93
C ARG A 196 -18.73 5.18 -5.12
N GLY A 197 -19.73 4.36 -5.45
CA GLY A 197 -19.65 3.36 -6.52
C GLY A 197 -19.26 3.93 -7.89
N MET A 198 -19.67 5.15 -8.23
CA MET A 198 -19.26 5.80 -9.49
C MET A 198 -17.75 6.12 -9.53
N LEU A 199 -17.18 6.60 -8.41
CA LEU A 199 -15.76 6.94 -8.33
C LEU A 199 -14.90 5.67 -8.37
N PHE A 200 -15.26 4.66 -7.57
CA PHE A 200 -14.62 3.35 -7.61
C PHE A 200 -14.72 2.72 -9.00
N GLY A 201 -15.92 2.63 -9.57
CA GLY A 201 -16.12 2.01 -10.89
C GLY A 201 -15.33 2.70 -12.01
N LYS A 202 -15.24 4.04 -12.00
CA LYS A 202 -14.37 4.78 -12.93
C LYS A 202 -12.90 4.47 -12.73
N ALA A 203 -12.44 4.42 -11.48
CA ALA A 203 -11.05 4.13 -11.15
C ALA A 203 -10.65 2.70 -11.57
N LEU A 204 -11.52 1.72 -11.27
CA LEU A 204 -11.32 0.33 -11.65
C LEU A 204 -11.31 0.15 -13.17
N PHE A 205 -12.25 0.78 -13.88
CA PHE A 205 -12.31 0.74 -15.33
C PHE A 205 -11.08 1.40 -15.99
N ALA A 206 -10.60 2.53 -15.45
CA ALA A 206 -9.42 3.21 -15.98
C ALA A 206 -8.18 2.28 -15.96
N GLY A 207 -7.92 1.61 -14.85
CA GLY A 207 -6.80 0.66 -14.78
C GLY A 207 -7.05 -0.61 -15.59
N TYR A 208 -8.30 -1.06 -15.74
CA TYR A 208 -8.64 -2.13 -16.69
C TYR A 208 -8.27 -1.75 -18.14
N ASP A 209 -8.43 -0.48 -18.52
CA ASP A 209 -8.03 0.01 -19.84
C ASP A 209 -6.53 0.37 -19.94
N GLY A 210 -5.79 0.26 -18.84
CA GLY A 210 -4.36 0.57 -18.74
C GLY A 210 -4.04 2.04 -18.44
N ASP A 211 -5.05 2.87 -18.17
CA ASP A 211 -4.89 4.25 -17.69
C ASP A 211 -4.71 4.23 -16.16
N PHE A 212 -3.51 3.82 -15.72
CA PHE A 212 -3.18 3.73 -14.31
C PHE A 212 -3.04 5.12 -13.65
N GLU A 213 -2.69 6.16 -14.40
CA GLU A 213 -2.69 7.54 -13.89
C GLU A 213 -4.08 7.94 -13.40
N ALA A 214 -5.10 7.87 -14.26
CA ALA A 214 -6.45 8.23 -13.88
C ALA A 214 -6.99 7.26 -12.81
N ALA A 215 -6.64 5.98 -12.89
CA ALA A 215 -7.03 4.98 -11.92
C ALA A 215 -6.57 5.37 -10.51
N LEU A 216 -5.29 5.65 -10.30
CA LEU A 216 -4.72 5.93 -8.98
C LEU A 216 -5.26 7.24 -8.39
N HIS A 217 -5.35 8.30 -9.20
CA HIS A 217 -5.83 9.60 -8.74
C HIS A 217 -7.29 9.56 -8.29
N LEU A 218 -8.09 8.63 -8.83
CA LEU A 218 -9.44 8.37 -8.36
C LEU A 218 -9.45 7.38 -7.19
N LEU A 219 -8.70 6.28 -7.29
CA LEU A 219 -8.77 5.14 -6.39
C LEU A 219 -8.20 5.44 -5.01
N ILE A 220 -7.02 6.06 -4.91
CA ILE A 220 -6.31 6.26 -3.64
C ILE A 220 -7.16 7.06 -2.62
N PRO A 221 -7.76 8.22 -2.99
CA PRO A 221 -8.66 8.92 -2.09
C PRO A 221 -9.90 8.10 -1.72
N GLN A 222 -10.39 7.25 -2.63
CA GLN A 222 -11.54 6.38 -2.35
C GLN A 222 -11.18 5.25 -1.38
N VAL A 223 -9.98 4.67 -1.48
CA VAL A 223 -9.46 3.68 -0.52
C VAL A 223 -9.32 4.30 0.87
N GLU A 224 -8.81 5.53 0.98
CA GLU A 224 -8.74 6.23 2.28
C GLU A 224 -10.13 6.42 2.90
N HIS A 225 -11.10 6.85 2.10
CA HIS A 225 -12.47 7.02 2.59
C HIS A 225 -13.13 5.68 2.95
N MET A 226 -12.88 4.63 2.16
CA MET A 226 -13.35 3.26 2.44
C MET A 226 -12.83 2.76 3.79
N VAL A 227 -11.52 2.84 4.02
CA VAL A 227 -10.91 2.47 5.30
C VAL A 227 -11.55 3.25 6.44
N ARG A 228 -11.64 4.57 6.30
CA ARG A 228 -12.29 5.43 7.31
C ARG A 228 -13.70 4.99 7.63
N THR A 229 -14.52 4.69 6.62
CA THR A 229 -15.91 4.27 6.81
C THR A 229 -16.00 2.97 7.61
N HIS A 230 -15.23 1.95 7.25
CA HIS A 230 -15.28 0.66 7.95
C HIS A 230 -14.72 0.72 9.37
N LEU A 231 -13.64 1.47 9.59
CA LEU A 231 -13.12 1.69 10.95
C LEU A 231 -14.14 2.43 11.83
N LYS A 232 -14.82 3.44 11.28
CA LYS A 232 -15.88 4.15 11.99
C LYS A 232 -17.06 3.23 12.33
N GLN A 233 -17.40 2.31 11.44
CA GLN A 233 -18.44 1.29 11.70
C GLN A 233 -18.03 0.29 12.79
N ALA A 234 -16.74 0.01 12.92
CA ALA A 234 -16.17 -0.79 14.01
C ALA A 234 -16.02 -0.01 15.34
N GLY A 235 -16.37 1.28 15.37
CA GLY A 235 -16.31 2.12 16.58
C GLY A 235 -15.02 2.89 16.77
N ALA A 236 -14.09 2.86 15.81
CA ALA A 236 -12.82 3.56 15.89
C ALA A 236 -12.98 5.09 15.81
N SER A 237 -12.15 5.82 16.56
CA SER A 237 -12.06 7.28 16.46
C SER A 237 -11.26 7.69 15.22
N THR A 238 -11.96 8.20 14.21
CA THR A 238 -11.37 8.56 12.91
C THR A 238 -11.04 10.04 12.76
N THR A 239 -11.30 10.84 13.80
CA THR A 239 -10.96 12.26 13.89
C THR A 239 -9.96 12.51 15.01
N THR A 240 -9.26 13.64 14.93
CA THR A 240 -8.45 14.19 16.01
C THR A 240 -9.00 15.57 16.38
N LEU A 241 -9.24 15.80 17.67
CA LEU A 241 -9.62 17.10 18.20
C LEU A 241 -8.36 17.95 18.43
N ASP A 242 -8.32 19.13 17.83
CA ASP A 242 -7.22 20.06 18.06
C ASP A 242 -7.41 20.90 19.34
N LYS A 243 -6.44 21.78 19.62
CA LYS A 243 -6.44 22.64 20.82
C LYS A 243 -7.58 23.66 20.85
N GLU A 244 -8.20 23.93 19.70
CA GLU A 244 -9.32 24.87 19.55
C GLU A 244 -10.67 24.15 19.61
N GLY A 245 -10.67 22.82 19.75
CA GLY A 245 -11.88 22.01 19.76
C GLY A 245 -12.42 21.71 18.37
N ILE A 246 -11.62 21.84 17.32
CA ILE A 246 -12.00 21.50 15.95
C ILE A 246 -11.63 20.04 15.67
N GLU A 247 -12.60 19.27 15.21
CA GLU A 247 -12.38 17.89 14.77
C GLU A 247 -11.86 17.86 13.33
N ASN A 248 -10.70 17.24 13.15
CA ASN A 248 -10.09 17.04 11.83
C ASN A 248 -10.05 15.55 11.50
N GLU A 249 -10.37 15.20 10.26
CA GLU A 249 -10.32 13.82 9.77
C GLU A 249 -8.87 13.29 9.70
N ASN A 250 -8.63 12.11 10.26
CA ASN A 250 -7.30 11.48 10.28
C ASN A 250 -6.93 10.96 8.88
N GLY A 251 -5.71 11.20 8.38
CA GLY A 251 -5.26 10.63 7.10
C GLY A 251 -5.10 9.10 7.13
N LEU A 252 -4.99 8.46 5.95
CA LEU A 252 -4.88 6.98 5.84
C LEU A 252 -3.77 6.39 6.72
N SER A 253 -2.59 7.02 6.78
CA SER A 253 -1.47 6.52 7.60
C SER A 253 -1.81 6.47 9.09
N THR A 254 -2.61 7.41 9.59
CA THR A 254 -3.09 7.41 10.98
C THR A 254 -4.19 6.38 11.18
N LEU A 255 -5.10 6.22 10.22
CA LEU A 255 -6.16 5.22 10.27
C LEU A 255 -5.60 3.79 10.31
N MET A 256 -4.61 3.50 9.48
CA MET A 256 -3.94 2.18 9.43
C MET A 256 -3.02 1.90 10.62
N ALA A 257 -2.90 2.83 11.57
CA ALA A 257 -2.20 2.62 12.83
C ALA A 257 -3.16 2.26 13.98
N LEU A 258 -4.47 2.32 13.74
CA LEU A 258 -5.50 1.93 14.71
C LEU A 258 -5.60 0.40 14.78
N PRO A 259 -5.77 -0.19 15.98
CA PRO A 259 -5.92 -1.64 16.13
C PRO A 259 -7.14 -2.20 15.38
N GLU A 260 -8.21 -1.39 15.25
CA GLU A 260 -9.42 -1.75 14.51
C GLU A 260 -9.14 -2.04 13.02
N ALA A 261 -8.01 -1.59 12.47
CA ALA A 261 -7.61 -1.93 11.10
C ALA A 261 -7.35 -3.43 10.92
N GLU A 262 -6.70 -4.07 11.90
CA GLU A 262 -6.47 -5.51 11.88
C GLU A 262 -7.79 -6.27 12.15
N GLU A 263 -8.65 -5.75 13.01
CA GLU A 263 -9.97 -6.35 13.28
C GLU A 263 -10.90 -6.34 12.06
N VAL A 264 -10.91 -5.23 11.31
CA VAL A 264 -11.81 -5.03 10.16
C VAL A 264 -11.29 -5.74 8.91
N PHE A 265 -10.00 -5.64 8.62
CA PHE A 265 -9.42 -6.13 7.36
C PHE A 265 -8.69 -7.47 7.51
N GLY A 266 -8.37 -7.90 8.73
CA GLY A 266 -7.45 -9.00 9.00
C GLY A 266 -5.99 -8.60 8.81
N ASP A 267 -5.09 -9.29 9.50
CA ASP A 267 -3.67 -8.95 9.59
C ASP A 267 -2.99 -8.83 8.21
N ASP A 268 -3.29 -9.77 7.31
CA ASP A 268 -2.70 -9.85 5.97
C ASP A 268 -3.08 -8.63 5.10
N MET A 269 -4.38 -8.32 5.03
CA MET A 269 -4.86 -7.18 4.22
C MET A 269 -4.50 -5.84 4.85
N ALA A 270 -4.55 -5.74 6.19
CA ALA A 270 -4.12 -4.55 6.91
C ALA A 270 -2.64 -4.24 6.65
N PHE A 271 -1.80 -5.29 6.65
CA PHE A 271 -0.39 -5.17 6.27
C PHE A 271 -0.23 -4.66 4.84
N GLU A 272 -0.89 -5.26 3.84
CA GLU A 272 -0.78 -4.83 2.44
C GLU A 272 -1.23 -3.37 2.24
N LEU A 273 -2.37 -2.98 2.81
CA LEU A 273 -2.87 -1.60 2.75
C LEU A 273 -1.85 -0.62 3.36
N LYS A 274 -1.25 -0.98 4.49
CA LYS A 274 -0.25 -0.14 5.16
C LYS A 274 1.04 -0.06 4.35
N ALA A 275 1.60 -1.19 3.95
CA ALA A 275 2.86 -1.29 3.22
C ALA A 275 2.81 -0.57 1.86
N LEU A 276 1.68 -0.70 1.15
CA LEU A 276 1.52 -0.15 -0.19
C LEU A 276 1.22 1.36 -0.18
N PHE A 277 0.32 1.81 0.69
CA PHE A 277 -0.17 3.19 0.66
C PHE A 277 0.52 4.12 1.65
N CYS A 278 1.00 3.62 2.80
CA CYS A 278 1.35 4.47 3.95
C CYS A 278 2.81 4.40 4.41
N ASP A 279 3.47 3.27 4.20
CA ASP A 279 4.77 3.02 4.81
C ASP A 279 5.91 3.67 4.01
N PRO A 280 6.78 4.48 4.63
CA PRO A 280 7.88 5.16 3.95
C PRO A 280 9.03 4.24 3.53
N PHE A 281 9.08 2.99 4.01
CA PHE A 281 9.96 1.95 3.49
C PHE A 281 9.38 1.25 2.26
N GLY A 282 8.09 1.46 1.99
CA GLY A 282 7.36 0.94 0.84
C GLY A 282 7.10 2.02 -0.21
N PRO A 283 6.20 1.74 -1.17
CA PRO A 283 5.84 2.69 -2.22
C PRO A 283 5.21 3.99 -1.72
N ASN A 284 4.59 3.97 -0.53
CA ASN A 284 4.00 5.14 0.12
C ASN A 284 3.01 5.92 -0.79
N LEU A 285 2.25 5.21 -1.62
CA LEU A 285 1.52 5.78 -2.75
C LEU A 285 0.55 6.89 -2.36
N ARG A 286 -0.08 6.80 -1.18
CA ARG A 286 -1.03 7.83 -0.72
C ARG A 286 -0.33 9.16 -0.48
N ASN A 287 0.85 9.14 0.15
CA ASN A 287 1.57 10.36 0.46
C ASN A 287 2.26 10.93 -0.80
N GLU A 288 2.84 10.08 -1.64
CA GLU A 288 3.42 10.52 -2.91
C GLU A 288 2.36 11.17 -3.81
N LEU A 289 1.16 10.59 -3.91
CA LEU A 289 0.07 11.17 -4.69
C LEU A 289 -0.44 12.47 -4.07
N ALA A 290 -0.73 12.48 -2.76
CA ALA A 290 -1.29 13.66 -2.08
C ALA A 290 -0.35 14.88 -2.10
N HIS A 291 0.96 14.65 -2.16
CA HIS A 291 1.97 15.70 -2.26
C HIS A 291 2.36 16.04 -3.72
N GLY A 292 1.78 15.38 -4.72
CA GLY A 292 2.10 15.61 -6.13
C GLY A 292 3.50 15.15 -6.53
N LEU A 293 4.06 14.17 -5.81
CA LEU A 293 5.39 13.61 -6.05
C LEU A 293 5.34 12.35 -6.96
N LEU A 294 4.14 11.78 -7.15
CA LEU A 294 3.92 10.63 -8.02
C LEU A 294 3.89 11.06 -9.49
N ASP A 295 5.03 10.91 -10.18
CA ASP A 295 5.17 11.23 -11.61
C ASP A 295 4.55 10.18 -12.56
N ASP A 296 4.51 10.49 -13.87
CA ASP A 296 3.90 9.66 -14.92
C ASP A 296 4.49 8.24 -14.99
N ALA A 297 5.79 8.12 -14.75
CA ALA A 297 6.48 6.83 -14.75
C ALA A 297 6.13 6.04 -13.47
N ALA A 298 6.07 6.70 -12.32
CA ALA A 298 5.68 6.09 -11.05
C ALA A 298 4.23 5.60 -11.07
N CYS A 299 3.33 6.31 -11.74
CA CYS A 299 1.94 5.88 -11.93
C CYS A 299 1.83 4.55 -12.71
N ARG A 300 2.84 4.19 -13.51
CA ARG A 300 2.93 2.91 -14.22
C ARG A 300 3.84 1.88 -13.56
N SER A 301 4.35 2.17 -12.35
CA SER A 301 5.20 1.25 -11.61
C SER A 301 4.43 -0.02 -11.20
N ALA A 302 5.17 -1.09 -10.89
CA ALA A 302 4.56 -2.31 -10.38
C ALA A 302 3.71 -2.04 -9.12
N ALA A 303 4.17 -1.19 -8.21
CA ALA A 303 3.40 -0.83 -7.01
C ALA A 303 2.04 -0.19 -7.37
N SER A 304 2.03 0.67 -8.38
CA SER A 304 0.80 1.34 -8.85
C SER A 304 -0.18 0.37 -9.51
N VAL A 305 0.31 -0.52 -10.38
CA VAL A 305 -0.52 -1.56 -10.99
C VAL A 305 -1.07 -2.51 -9.92
N TYR A 306 -0.24 -2.90 -8.96
CA TYR A 306 -0.66 -3.73 -7.85
C TYR A 306 -1.70 -3.03 -6.98
N ALA A 307 -1.56 -1.72 -6.70
CA ALA A 307 -2.55 -0.95 -5.94
C ALA A 307 -3.91 -0.91 -6.63
N TRP A 308 -3.92 -0.73 -7.95
CA TRP A 308 -5.16 -0.86 -8.73
C TRP A 308 -5.74 -2.27 -8.64
N TRP A 309 -4.92 -3.31 -8.82
CA TRP A 309 -5.36 -4.70 -8.75
C TRP A 309 -5.90 -5.07 -7.36
N LEU A 310 -5.26 -4.59 -6.29
CA LEU A 310 -5.70 -4.79 -4.92
C LEU A 310 -7.06 -4.13 -4.68
N GLY A 311 -7.25 -2.90 -5.20
CA GLY A 311 -8.55 -2.23 -5.19
C GLY A 311 -9.62 -3.01 -5.95
N LEU A 312 -9.30 -3.52 -7.14
CA LEU A 312 -10.20 -4.38 -7.91
C LEU A 312 -10.55 -5.65 -7.14
N ARG A 313 -9.56 -6.29 -6.51
CA ARG A 313 -9.73 -7.51 -5.72
C ARG A 313 -10.66 -7.31 -4.54
N LEU A 314 -10.43 -6.26 -3.75
CA LEU A 314 -11.26 -5.91 -2.62
C LEU A 314 -12.73 -5.71 -3.01
N VAL A 315 -12.96 -4.90 -4.05
CA VAL A 315 -14.31 -4.58 -4.51
C VAL A 315 -14.99 -5.80 -5.15
N PHE A 316 -14.28 -6.54 -6.00
CA PHE A 316 -14.83 -7.72 -6.69
C PHE A 316 -15.15 -8.86 -5.72
N ASN A 317 -14.22 -9.25 -4.84
CA ASN A 317 -14.42 -10.41 -3.98
C ASN A 317 -15.55 -10.18 -2.97
N THR A 318 -15.68 -8.97 -2.43
CA THR A 318 -16.78 -8.66 -1.50
C THR A 318 -18.13 -8.60 -2.21
N TRP A 319 -18.18 -8.09 -3.45
CA TRP A 319 -19.37 -8.18 -4.30
C TRP A 319 -19.72 -9.64 -4.64
N TRP A 320 -18.73 -10.44 -5.03
CA TRP A 320 -18.90 -11.85 -5.40
C TRP A 320 -19.46 -12.66 -4.22
N ASN A 321 -18.86 -12.52 -3.04
CA ASN A 321 -19.29 -13.23 -1.83
C ASN A 321 -20.70 -12.83 -1.41
N ALA A 322 -21.05 -11.54 -1.51
CA ALA A 322 -22.41 -11.07 -1.22
C ALA A 322 -23.43 -11.69 -2.20
N ARG A 323 -23.10 -11.72 -3.49
CA ARG A 323 -23.95 -12.32 -4.53
C ARG A 323 -24.16 -13.82 -4.30
N VAL A 324 -23.11 -14.56 -3.97
CA VAL A 324 -23.22 -16.01 -3.67
C VAL A 324 -24.13 -16.24 -2.46
N ALA A 325 -23.93 -15.48 -1.37
CA ALA A 325 -24.77 -15.58 -0.18
C ALA A 325 -26.25 -15.28 -0.47
N THR A 326 -26.55 -14.29 -1.33
CA THR A 326 -27.94 -14.01 -1.73
C THR A 326 -28.58 -15.16 -2.50
N VAL A 327 -27.85 -15.77 -3.45
CA VAL A 327 -28.36 -16.88 -4.27
C VAL A 327 -28.60 -18.13 -3.41
N GLU A 328 -27.70 -18.42 -2.47
CA GLU A 328 -27.87 -19.53 -1.53
C GLU A 328 -29.09 -19.35 -0.62
N ASN A 329 -29.31 -18.14 -0.12
CA ASN A 329 -30.45 -17.80 0.72
C ASN A 329 -31.78 -17.89 -0.03
N GLU A 330 -31.84 -17.40 -1.27
CA GLU A 330 -33.03 -17.51 -2.14
C GLU A 330 -33.33 -18.97 -2.49
N GLY A 331 -32.32 -19.76 -2.86
CA GLY A 331 -32.48 -21.18 -3.15
C GLY A 331 -32.86 -22.03 -1.93
N GLN A 332 -32.55 -21.58 -0.71
CA GLN A 332 -33.07 -22.20 0.52
C GLN A 332 -34.52 -21.78 0.81
N ALA A 333 -34.90 -20.53 0.51
CA ALA A 333 -36.26 -20.03 0.69
C ALA A 333 -37.25 -20.70 -0.27
N ASP A 334 -36.87 -20.92 -1.53
CA ASP A 334 -37.71 -21.60 -2.52
C ASP A 334 -37.90 -23.08 -2.19
N ARG A 335 -36.84 -23.78 -1.76
CA ARG A 335 -36.96 -25.17 -1.27
C ARG A 335 -37.88 -25.32 -0.06
N ARG A 336 -37.89 -24.32 0.84
CA ARG A 336 -38.82 -24.29 1.99
C ARG A 336 -40.27 -24.04 1.55
N ARG A 337 -40.49 -23.21 0.53
CA ARG A 337 -41.83 -22.95 -0.02
C ARG A 337 -42.39 -24.19 -0.72
N GLU A 338 -41.59 -24.86 -1.54
CA GLU A 338 -41.98 -26.11 -2.21
C GLU A 338 -42.37 -27.20 -1.20
N SER A 339 -41.57 -27.38 -0.13
CA SER A 339 -41.87 -28.34 0.94
C SER A 339 -43.12 -28.00 1.78
N ALA A 340 -43.58 -26.75 1.76
CA ALA A 340 -44.76 -26.29 2.48
C ALA A 340 -46.05 -26.34 1.63
N THR A 341 -45.94 -26.48 0.31
CA THR A 341 -47.06 -26.70 -0.61
C THR A 341 -47.39 -28.17 -0.84
N ASP A 342 -46.47 -29.08 -0.52
CA ASP A 342 -46.64 -30.54 -0.62
C ASP A 342 -47.13 -31.20 0.68
N ALA A 343 -47.44 -30.40 1.71
CA ALA A 343 -48.04 -30.81 2.99
C ALA A 343 -49.44 -30.19 3.15
#